data_AF-A0A8B8CJ05-F1
#
_entry.id   AF-A0A8B8CJ05-F1
#
_cell.length_a   1.000
_cell.length_b   1.000
_cell.length_c   1.000
_cell.angle_alpha   90.00
_cell.angle_beta   90.00
_cell.angle_gamma   90.00
#
_symmetry.space_group_name_H-M   'P 1'
#
loop_
_entity.id
_entity.type
_entity.pdbx_description
1 polymer ?
#
loop_
_entity_poly.entity_id
_entity_poly.type
_entity_poly.pdbx_seq_one_letter_code
_entity_poly.pdbx_strand_id
1 'polypeptide(L)'
;MPYTYDVNNLLECIQIQLEANEFILSDEHSNIYVESVKRYLKINEFVRNKNGSVRICLNSYIPLTYELSKSKPNLIDKILTVTTYICMITSLLFLLATFVIYCILCALRTVPGKNIMCFTFSLFFAQLLLVIRSSITEDTVVCSWIGGLIHYFWISAFTWTNVCCFHMFKLFVKQSLVHGDVSADRKLFLKYCVISFTFPLVPVCANLVVAETELDSLLFGYGGSKCFLKSPLALIITFISPIILQVLFNVIMFSITFHFIRNTPKVQSSKERNDLSIFFKLFILTGVSWVFVIVDGFFEVSPFTFLATIISGSLGMFIFISYICHKKVFRLLSHRLRSSNKTKTYLSTSKTHVNSNSKTSNIEKAKSCITEI
;
A
#
# COMPACT_ATOMS: atom_id res chain seq x y z
N MET A 1 38.45 -37.51 25.66
CA MET A 1 38.27 -36.74 24.42
C MET A 1 37.75 -37.71 23.37
N PRO A 2 36.53 -37.54 22.82
CA PRO A 2 36.08 -38.40 21.75
C PRO A 2 36.76 -37.98 20.45
N TYR A 3 37.38 -38.94 19.76
CA TYR A 3 37.91 -38.77 18.41
C TYR A 3 36.73 -38.60 17.45
N THR A 4 36.51 -37.38 16.96
CA THR A 4 35.60 -37.12 15.84
C THR A 4 36.31 -37.60 14.57
N TYR A 5 35.84 -38.73 14.02
CA TYR A 5 36.19 -39.13 12.67
C TYR A 5 35.64 -38.08 11.71
N ASP A 6 36.52 -37.41 10.97
CA ASP A 6 36.14 -36.44 9.93
C ASP A 6 35.62 -37.25 8.73
N VAL A 7 34.32 -37.56 8.75
CA VAL A 7 33.67 -38.27 7.65
C VAL A 7 33.60 -37.30 6.47
N ASN A 8 34.18 -37.71 5.35
CA ASN A 8 34.26 -36.88 4.15
C ASN A 8 32.84 -36.40 3.78
N ASN A 9 32.63 -35.07 3.76
CA ASN A 9 31.32 -34.40 3.69
C ASN A 9 30.49 -34.80 2.45
N LEU A 10 31.14 -35.40 1.45
CA LEU A 10 30.53 -36.01 0.27
C LEU A 10 29.70 -37.28 0.58
N LEU A 11 29.93 -37.98 1.70
CA LEU A 11 29.17 -39.20 2.06
C LEU A 11 27.82 -38.90 2.75
N GLU A 12 27.65 -37.70 3.32
CA GLU A 12 26.46 -37.31 4.08
C GLU A 12 25.51 -36.38 3.31
N CYS A 13 25.94 -35.87 2.14
CA CYS A 13 25.19 -34.88 1.38
C CYS A 13 24.35 -35.48 0.24
N ILE A 14 23.24 -34.82 -0.10
CA ILE A 14 22.52 -35.09 -1.36
C ILE A 14 23.42 -34.67 -2.53
N GLN A 15 23.75 -35.61 -3.42
CA GLN A 15 24.67 -35.39 -4.54
C GLN A 15 23.91 -35.09 -5.84
N ILE A 16 24.45 -34.19 -6.64
CA ILE A 16 24.06 -33.97 -8.05
C ILE A 16 25.21 -34.39 -8.97
N GLN A 17 24.87 -34.92 -10.15
CA GLN A 17 25.84 -35.34 -11.15
C GLN A 17 25.90 -34.29 -12.26
N LEU A 18 27.10 -33.79 -12.53
CA LEU A 18 27.43 -32.89 -13.63
C LEU A 18 27.99 -33.68 -14.82
N GLU A 19 27.51 -33.34 -16.01
CA GLU A 19 27.98 -33.91 -17.27
C GLU A 19 29.27 -33.21 -17.76
N ALA A 20 29.99 -33.85 -18.69
CA ALA A 20 31.32 -33.39 -19.14
C ALA A 20 31.32 -32.03 -19.85
N ASN A 21 30.16 -31.53 -20.26
CA ASN A 21 29.94 -30.20 -20.85
C ASN A 21 29.63 -29.11 -19.79
N GLU A 22 29.43 -29.47 -18.52
CA GLU A 22 29.00 -28.55 -17.46
C GLU A 22 30.15 -28.07 -16.56
N PHE A 23 31.36 -28.60 -16.76
CA PHE A 23 32.56 -28.22 -16.02
C PHE A 23 33.80 -28.21 -16.91
N ILE A 24 34.76 -27.34 -16.56
CA ILE A 24 36.06 -27.23 -17.22
C ILE A 24 37.12 -27.70 -16.23
N LEU A 25 38.02 -28.58 -16.69
CA LEU A 25 39.14 -29.05 -15.89
C LEU A 25 40.27 -28.01 -15.92
N SER A 26 40.79 -27.65 -14.75
CA SER A 26 41.99 -26.81 -14.66
C SER A 26 43.23 -27.64 -14.99
N ASP A 27 44.22 -27.04 -15.67
CA ASP A 27 45.42 -27.69 -16.21
C ASP A 27 46.23 -28.49 -15.16
N GLU A 28 46.12 -28.13 -13.88
CA GLU A 28 46.78 -28.83 -12.76
C GLU A 28 45.99 -30.05 -12.21
N HIS A 29 44.84 -30.40 -12.78
CA HIS A 29 43.97 -31.53 -12.38
C HIS A 29 43.47 -31.52 -10.91
N SER A 30 43.77 -30.45 -10.15
CA SER A 30 43.47 -30.31 -8.73
C SER A 30 42.11 -29.66 -8.46
N ASN A 31 41.58 -28.92 -9.43
CA ASN A 31 40.34 -28.16 -9.32
C ASN A 31 39.47 -28.32 -10.59
N ILE A 32 38.16 -28.25 -10.41
CA ILE A 32 37.20 -28.15 -11.53
C ILE A 32 36.52 -26.79 -11.49
N TYR A 33 36.33 -26.17 -12.64
CA TYR A 33 35.54 -24.97 -12.79
C TYR A 33 34.13 -25.35 -13.25
N VAL A 34 33.11 -25.04 -12.46
CA VAL A 34 31.73 -25.32 -12.82
C VAL A 34 31.08 -24.05 -13.36
N GLU A 35 30.69 -24.06 -14.63
CA GLU A 35 30.28 -22.83 -15.34
C GLU A 35 28.95 -22.26 -14.81
N SER A 36 28.03 -23.12 -14.38
CA SER A 36 26.73 -22.72 -13.81
C SER A 36 26.84 -21.95 -12.49
N VAL A 37 27.96 -22.11 -11.76
CA VAL A 37 28.21 -21.42 -10.48
C VAL A 37 29.44 -20.51 -10.51
N LYS A 38 30.15 -20.43 -11.65
CA LYS A 38 31.38 -19.62 -11.85
C LYS A 38 32.41 -19.77 -10.73
N ARG A 39 32.59 -21.00 -10.24
CA ARG A 39 33.47 -21.30 -9.10
C ARG A 39 34.37 -22.48 -9.40
N TYR A 40 35.59 -22.40 -8.87
CA TYR A 40 36.50 -23.53 -8.78
C TYR A 40 36.19 -24.36 -7.53
N LEU A 41 35.93 -25.65 -7.72
CA LEU A 41 35.78 -26.63 -6.65
C LEU A 41 37.10 -27.37 -6.46
N LYS A 42 37.51 -27.54 -5.20
CA LYS A 42 38.75 -28.24 -4.83
C LYS A 42 38.55 -29.75 -4.80
N ILE A 43 39.64 -30.52 -4.85
CA ILE A 43 39.64 -32.01 -4.83
C ILE A 43 38.77 -32.66 -3.73
N ASN A 44 38.55 -31.97 -2.60
CA ASN A 44 37.73 -32.44 -1.48
C ASN A 44 36.22 -32.09 -1.62
N GLU A 45 35.83 -31.34 -2.65
CA GLU A 45 34.46 -30.84 -2.86
C GLU A 45 33.73 -31.55 -4.01
N PHE A 46 34.42 -32.46 -4.74
CA PHE A 46 33.85 -33.19 -5.86
C PHE A 46 34.41 -34.62 -5.99
N VAL A 47 33.63 -35.53 -6.58
CA VAL A 47 34.05 -36.92 -6.87
C VAL A 47 33.88 -37.21 -8.35
N ARG A 48 34.94 -37.70 -9.02
CA ARG A 48 34.88 -38.11 -10.42
C ARG A 48 34.46 -39.56 -10.56
N ASN A 49 33.47 -39.83 -11.41
CA ASN A 49 33.07 -41.18 -11.79
C ASN A 49 33.94 -41.73 -12.93
N LYS A 50 33.97 -43.06 -13.05
CA LYS A 50 34.67 -43.78 -14.14
C LYS A 50 34.16 -43.44 -15.54
N ASN A 51 32.94 -42.91 -15.64
CA ASN A 51 32.30 -42.48 -16.89
C ASN A 51 32.64 -41.03 -17.29
N GLY A 52 33.53 -40.34 -16.55
CA GLY A 52 33.91 -38.95 -16.82
C GLY A 52 32.97 -37.89 -16.23
N SER A 53 31.85 -38.28 -15.61
CA SER A 53 30.97 -37.34 -14.88
C SER A 53 31.55 -36.97 -13.51
N VAL A 54 31.11 -35.83 -12.97
CA VAL A 54 31.53 -35.35 -11.65
C VAL A 54 30.32 -35.20 -10.73
N ARG A 55 30.46 -35.65 -9.47
CA ARG A 55 29.42 -35.51 -8.43
C ARG A 55 29.81 -34.46 -7.40
N ILE A 56 28.88 -33.57 -7.07
CA ILE A 56 29.05 -32.49 -6.09
C ILE A 56 27.86 -32.46 -5.11
N CYS A 57 28.07 -31.90 -3.91
CA CYS A 57 26.99 -31.73 -2.94
C CYS A 57 26.01 -30.62 -3.33
N LEU A 58 24.71 -30.89 -3.25
CA LEU A 58 23.62 -29.95 -3.55
C LEU A 58 23.69 -28.67 -2.68
N ASN A 59 24.12 -28.81 -1.43
CA ASN A 59 24.28 -27.69 -0.48
C ASN A 59 25.35 -26.67 -0.92
N SER A 60 26.32 -27.07 -1.74
CA SER A 60 27.32 -26.15 -2.31
C SER A 60 26.83 -25.48 -3.60
N TYR A 61 25.81 -26.05 -4.24
CA TYR A 61 25.27 -25.63 -5.53
C TYR A 61 24.10 -24.62 -5.40
N ILE A 62 23.15 -24.89 -4.49
CA ILE A 62 21.95 -24.05 -4.30
C ILE A 62 22.29 -22.61 -3.86
N PRO A 63 23.15 -22.37 -2.87
CA PRO A 63 23.43 -21.01 -2.42
C PRO A 63 24.11 -20.17 -3.50
N LEU A 64 25.01 -20.77 -4.29
CA LEU A 64 25.74 -20.05 -5.35
C LEU A 64 24.88 -19.75 -6.58
N THR A 65 23.99 -20.66 -6.98
CA THR A 65 23.04 -20.40 -8.08
C THR A 65 22.00 -19.36 -7.67
N TYR A 66 21.56 -19.38 -6.41
CA TYR A 66 20.69 -18.33 -5.84
C TYR A 66 21.39 -16.96 -5.82
N GLU A 67 22.64 -16.89 -5.36
CA GLU A 67 23.46 -15.67 -5.38
C GLU A 67 23.71 -15.14 -6.81
N LEU A 68 24.01 -16.01 -7.79
CA LEU A 68 24.21 -15.60 -9.19
C LEU A 68 22.91 -15.10 -9.85
N SER A 69 21.76 -15.72 -9.54
CA SER A 69 20.44 -15.28 -9.98
C SER A 69 20.08 -13.90 -9.41
N LYS A 70 20.51 -13.62 -8.18
CA LYS A 70 20.30 -12.34 -7.48
C LYS A 70 21.31 -11.25 -7.88
N SER A 71 22.51 -11.64 -8.31
CA SER A 71 23.64 -10.72 -8.61
C SER A 71 23.48 -9.90 -9.90
N LYS A 72 22.70 -10.39 -10.88
CA LYS A 72 22.32 -9.57 -12.04
C LYS A 72 20.89 -9.06 -11.84
N PRO A 73 20.66 -7.77 -11.51
CA PRO A 73 19.32 -7.21 -11.61
C PRO A 73 18.89 -7.37 -13.07
N ASN A 74 17.88 -8.21 -13.30
CA ASN A 74 17.37 -8.43 -14.64
C ASN A 74 16.84 -7.09 -15.17
N LEU A 75 16.88 -6.87 -16.49
CA LEU A 75 16.29 -5.67 -17.11
C LEU A 75 14.84 -5.43 -16.61
N ILE A 76 14.12 -6.51 -16.35
CA ILE A 76 12.75 -6.55 -15.81
C ILE A 76 12.68 -5.90 -14.42
N ASP A 77 13.59 -6.20 -13.49
CA ASP A 77 13.57 -5.65 -12.13
C ASP A 77 13.83 -4.15 -12.13
N LYS A 78 14.72 -3.68 -13.01
CA LYS A 78 14.97 -2.25 -13.21
C LYS A 78 13.74 -1.54 -13.78
N ILE A 79 13.11 -2.12 -14.81
CA ILE A 79 11.89 -1.57 -15.41
C ILE A 79 10.76 -1.51 -14.37
N LEU A 80 10.57 -2.58 -13.59
CA LEU A 80 9.53 -2.64 -12.56
C LEU A 80 9.77 -1.59 -11.47
N THR A 81 11.01 -1.43 -11.04
CA THR A 81 11.40 -0.42 -10.04
C THR A 81 11.10 1.00 -10.54
N VAL A 82 11.57 1.35 -11.75
CA VAL A 82 11.32 2.67 -12.36
C VAL A 82 9.82 2.91 -12.55
N THR A 83 9.09 1.91 -13.04
CA THR A 83 7.63 1.99 -13.22
C THR A 83 6.93 2.23 -11.89
N THR A 84 7.34 1.52 -10.83
CA THR A 84 6.79 1.68 -9.47
C THR A 84 6.94 3.12 -8.98
N TYR A 85 8.12 3.72 -9.12
CA TYR A 85 8.35 5.11 -8.70
C TYR A 85 7.51 6.11 -9.48
N ILE A 86 7.47 5.99 -10.81
CA ILE A 86 6.69 6.89 -11.66
C ILE A 86 5.20 6.81 -11.27
N CYS A 87 4.67 5.60 -11.12
CA CYS A 87 3.29 5.39 -10.68
C CYS A 87 3.03 5.98 -9.29
N MET A 88 3.86 5.68 -8.30
CA MET A 88 3.68 6.16 -6.91
C MET A 88 3.78 7.68 -6.81
N ILE A 89 4.77 8.32 -7.44
CA ILE A 89 4.92 9.78 -7.42
C ILE A 89 3.72 10.45 -8.08
N THR A 90 3.28 9.93 -9.23
CA THR A 90 2.09 10.43 -9.93
C THR A 90 0.84 10.28 -9.04
N SER A 91 0.68 9.12 -8.38
CA SER A 91 -0.37 8.87 -7.40
C SER A 91 -0.40 9.92 -6.29
N LEU A 92 0.77 10.23 -5.69
CA LEU A 92 0.91 11.19 -4.60
C LEU A 92 0.45 12.58 -5.01
N LEU A 93 0.80 13.03 -6.22
CA LEU A 93 0.34 14.31 -6.77
C LEU A 93 -1.19 14.37 -6.89
N PHE A 94 -1.82 13.30 -7.41
CA PHE A 94 -3.28 13.22 -7.54
C PHE A 94 -4.01 13.08 -6.19
N LEU A 95 -3.44 12.38 -5.22
CA LEU A 95 -3.98 12.30 -3.85
C LEU A 95 -3.93 13.67 -3.17
N LEU A 96 -2.80 14.38 -3.31
CA LEU A 96 -2.66 15.73 -2.78
C LEU A 96 -3.66 16.69 -3.44
N ALA A 97 -3.79 16.65 -4.77
CA ALA A 97 -4.77 17.45 -5.49
C ALA A 97 -6.21 17.15 -5.03
N THR A 98 -6.55 15.87 -4.85
CA THR A 98 -7.86 15.45 -4.32
C THR A 98 -8.10 16.06 -2.95
N PHE A 99 -7.16 15.91 -2.01
CA PHE A 99 -7.28 16.44 -0.66
C PHE A 99 -7.46 17.97 -0.66
N VAL A 100 -6.64 18.68 -1.42
CA VAL A 100 -6.72 20.15 -1.55
C VAL A 100 -8.07 20.59 -2.09
N ILE A 101 -8.62 19.92 -3.10
CA ILE A 101 -9.93 20.28 -3.68
C ILE A 101 -11.06 20.10 -2.66
N TYR A 102 -11.03 19.04 -1.85
CA TYR A 102 -11.99 18.86 -0.75
C TYR A 102 -11.80 19.89 0.38
N CYS A 103 -10.58 20.36 0.62
CA CYS A 103 -10.33 21.46 1.55
C CYS A 103 -10.94 22.78 1.03
N ILE A 104 -10.80 23.05 -0.26
CA ILE A 104 -11.28 24.26 -0.91
C ILE A 104 -12.81 24.27 -1.03
N LEU A 105 -13.43 23.16 -1.45
CA LEU A 105 -14.86 23.07 -1.72
C LEU A 105 -15.63 22.58 -0.49
N CYS A 106 -16.20 23.51 0.29
CA CYS A 106 -17.01 23.15 1.47
C CYS A 106 -18.20 22.26 1.11
N ALA A 107 -18.80 22.47 -0.06
CA ALA A 107 -19.93 21.68 -0.55
C ALA A 107 -19.66 20.17 -0.67
N LEU A 108 -18.39 19.76 -0.74
CA LEU A 108 -17.99 18.34 -0.77
C LEU A 108 -17.76 17.75 0.63
N ARG A 109 -17.72 18.57 1.67
CA ARG A 109 -17.35 18.17 3.05
C ARG A 109 -18.53 17.62 3.86
N THR A 110 -19.35 16.80 3.21
CA THR A 110 -20.36 15.95 3.88
C THR A 110 -19.67 14.86 4.71
N VAL A 111 -20.38 14.12 5.55
CA VAL A 111 -19.81 12.97 6.30
C VAL A 111 -19.06 11.99 5.37
N PRO A 112 -19.64 11.49 4.26
CA PRO A 112 -18.89 10.61 3.35
C PRO A 112 -17.71 11.32 2.67
N GLY A 113 -17.84 12.61 2.36
CA GLY A 113 -16.73 13.40 1.82
C GLY A 113 -15.56 13.55 2.80
N LYS A 114 -15.83 13.77 4.08
CA LYS A 114 -14.80 13.81 5.13
C LYS A 114 -14.13 12.45 5.31
N ASN A 115 -14.89 11.35 5.22
CA ASN A 115 -14.30 10.01 5.26
C ASN A 115 -13.34 9.79 4.09
N ILE A 116 -13.69 10.24 2.87
CA ILE A 116 -12.77 10.22 1.71
C ILE A 116 -11.52 11.05 1.98
N MET A 117 -11.64 12.24 2.57
CA MET A 117 -10.46 13.05 2.91
C MET A 117 -9.50 12.30 3.84
N CYS A 118 -10.01 11.62 4.87
CA CYS A 118 -9.19 10.85 5.79
C CYS A 118 -8.61 9.57 5.18
N PHE A 119 -9.36 8.92 4.28
CA PHE A 119 -8.88 7.81 3.45
C PHE A 119 -7.71 8.25 2.57
N THR A 120 -7.91 9.31 1.77
CA THR A 120 -6.89 9.90 0.89
C THR A 120 -5.66 10.34 1.68
N PHE A 121 -5.85 10.94 2.86
CA PHE A 121 -4.76 11.29 3.75
C PHE A 121 -3.95 10.06 4.21
N SER A 122 -4.63 9.01 4.71
CA SER A 122 -3.96 7.79 5.16
C SER A 122 -3.18 7.12 4.02
N LEU A 123 -3.79 7.02 2.84
CA LEU A 123 -3.17 6.43 1.67
C LEU A 123 -1.98 7.24 1.15
N PHE A 124 -2.07 8.58 1.17
CA PHE A 124 -0.97 9.46 0.81
C PHE A 124 0.26 9.21 1.69
N PHE A 125 0.09 9.15 3.01
CA PHE A 125 1.21 8.86 3.90
C PHE A 125 1.74 7.44 3.74
N ALA A 126 0.87 6.44 3.52
CA ALA A 126 1.32 5.08 3.26
C ALA A 126 2.23 5.00 2.02
N GLN A 127 1.83 5.63 0.91
CA GLN A 127 2.63 5.67 -0.32
C GLN A 127 3.87 6.56 -0.21
N LEU A 128 3.77 7.71 0.46
CA LEU A 128 4.90 8.62 0.66
C LEU A 128 6.01 7.93 1.45
N LEU A 129 5.64 7.25 2.54
CA LEU A 129 6.60 6.51 3.35
C LEU A 129 7.20 5.33 2.59
N LEU A 130 6.46 4.66 1.70
CA LEU A 130 7.01 3.62 0.81
C LEU A 130 8.07 4.18 -0.14
N VAL A 131 7.86 5.39 -0.68
CA VAL A 131 8.87 6.07 -1.51
C VAL A 131 10.08 6.46 -0.67
N ILE A 132 9.88 7.09 0.49
CA ILE A 132 10.98 7.50 1.39
C ILE A 132 11.81 6.30 1.84
N ARG A 133 11.15 5.18 2.17
CA ARG A 133 11.79 3.93 2.61
C ARG A 133 12.91 3.48 1.68
N SER A 134 12.76 3.70 0.38
CA SER A 134 13.76 3.29 -0.61
C SER A 134 15.09 4.05 -0.55
N SER A 135 15.07 5.24 0.04
CA SER A 135 16.24 6.12 0.13
C SER A 135 16.98 5.96 1.47
N ILE A 136 16.56 4.99 2.30
CA ILE A 136 17.06 4.80 3.66
C ILE A 136 17.88 3.53 3.72
N THR A 137 19.02 3.62 4.38
CA THR A 137 19.92 2.49 4.62
C THR A 137 19.31 1.51 5.61
N GLU A 138 19.55 0.22 5.35
CA GLU A 138 19.27 -0.87 6.28
C GLU A 138 20.01 -0.61 7.62
N ASP A 139 19.45 -1.06 8.75
CA ASP A 139 20.00 -0.94 10.11
C ASP A 139 19.98 0.43 10.82
N THR A 140 19.02 1.30 10.47
CA THR A 140 18.80 2.56 11.22
C THR A 140 17.56 2.51 12.11
N VAL A 141 17.55 3.25 13.22
CA VAL A 141 16.33 3.46 14.03
C VAL A 141 15.21 4.08 13.18
N VAL A 142 15.57 4.92 12.21
CA VAL A 142 14.65 5.55 11.24
C VAL A 142 13.93 4.50 10.38
N CYS A 143 14.65 3.46 9.92
CA CYS A 143 14.12 2.33 9.16
C CYS A 143 13.01 1.60 9.94
N SER A 144 13.17 1.43 11.26
CA SER A 144 12.15 0.82 12.13
C SER A 144 10.91 1.69 12.28
N TRP A 145 11.07 3.00 12.51
CA TRP A 145 9.95 3.96 12.59
C TRP A 145 9.15 4.01 11.30
N ILE A 146 9.82 4.08 10.15
CA ILE A 146 9.16 4.10 8.85
C ILE A 146 8.42 2.80 8.60
N GLY A 147 9.01 1.65 8.93
CA GLY A 147 8.32 0.36 8.85
C GLY A 147 7.03 0.33 9.67
N GLY A 148 7.08 0.83 10.91
CA GLY A 148 5.91 0.95 11.78
C GLY A 148 4.83 1.90 11.24
N LEU A 149 5.24 3.07 10.73
CA LEU A 149 4.32 4.04 10.16
C LEU A 149 3.67 3.53 8.86
N ILE A 150 4.42 2.87 7.98
CA ILE A 150 3.89 2.23 6.76
C ILE A 150 2.82 1.22 7.15
N HIS A 151 3.11 0.36 8.12
CA HIS A 151 2.16 -0.63 8.62
C HIS A 151 0.88 0.05 9.12
N TYR A 152 1.01 1.05 10.00
CA TYR A 152 -0.11 1.81 10.54
C TYR A 152 -0.97 2.47 9.46
N PHE A 153 -0.36 3.22 8.54
CA PHE A 153 -1.11 4.00 7.54
C PHE A 153 -1.82 3.13 6.52
N TRP A 154 -1.25 1.99 6.14
CA TRP A 154 -1.93 1.04 5.27
C TRP A 154 -3.17 0.43 5.93
N ILE A 155 -3.06 -0.02 7.19
CA ILE A 155 -4.22 -0.55 7.92
C ILE A 155 -5.27 0.55 8.17
N SER A 156 -4.83 1.79 8.44
CA SER A 156 -5.72 2.96 8.53
C SER A 156 -6.49 3.17 7.23
N ALA A 157 -5.81 3.14 6.07
CA ALA A 157 -6.45 3.31 4.77
C ALA A 157 -7.56 2.27 4.53
N PHE A 158 -7.33 1.00 4.85
CA PHE A 158 -8.36 -0.03 4.77
C PHE A 158 -9.49 0.16 5.77
N THR A 159 -9.18 0.60 6.98
CA THR A 159 -10.20 0.84 8.00
C THR A 159 -11.12 2.00 7.59
N TRP A 160 -10.57 3.03 6.95
CA TRP A 160 -11.37 4.09 6.34
C TRP A 160 -12.28 3.58 5.22
N THR A 161 -11.82 2.63 4.41
CA THR A 161 -12.66 1.95 3.42
C THR A 161 -13.80 1.18 4.08
N ASN A 162 -13.54 0.43 5.17
CA ASN A 162 -14.57 -0.24 5.97
C ASN A 162 -15.63 0.72 6.49
N VAL A 163 -15.20 1.85 7.03
CA VAL A 163 -16.10 2.91 7.50
C VAL A 163 -16.94 3.47 6.35
N CYS A 164 -16.34 3.69 5.17
CA CYS A 164 -17.08 4.16 4.00
C CYS A 164 -18.15 3.14 3.55
N CYS A 165 -17.80 1.87 3.44
CA CYS A 165 -18.74 0.79 3.09
C CYS A 165 -19.86 0.67 4.12
N PHE A 166 -19.53 0.72 5.41
CA PHE A 166 -20.51 0.68 6.48
C PHE A 166 -21.44 1.89 6.51
N HIS A 167 -20.90 3.09 6.23
CA HIS A 167 -21.70 4.31 6.11
C HIS A 167 -22.71 4.20 4.96
N MET A 168 -22.28 3.72 3.79
CA MET A 168 -23.17 3.50 2.64
C MET A 168 -24.27 2.47 2.95
N PHE A 169 -23.91 1.37 3.60
CA PHE A 169 -24.89 0.38 4.06
C PHE A 169 -25.93 1.01 5.00
N LYS A 170 -25.49 1.81 5.99
CA LYS A 170 -26.41 2.49 6.92
C LYS A 170 -27.31 3.52 6.24
N LEU A 171 -26.79 4.20 5.23
CA LEU A 171 -27.50 5.22 4.46
C LEU A 171 -28.59 4.57 3.59
N PHE A 172 -28.24 3.56 2.79
CA PHE A 172 -29.15 3.00 1.80
C PHE A 172 -30.02 1.85 2.32
N VAL A 173 -29.47 0.94 3.12
CA VAL A 173 -30.19 -0.26 3.57
C VAL A 173 -30.98 0.02 4.84
N LYS A 174 -30.34 0.62 5.84
CA LYS A 174 -30.99 0.89 7.13
C LYS A 174 -31.78 2.21 7.15
N GLN A 175 -31.58 3.09 6.16
CA GLN A 175 -32.16 4.44 6.12
C GLN A 175 -31.97 5.22 7.44
N SER A 176 -30.94 4.87 8.20
CA SER A 176 -30.76 5.31 9.60
C SER A 176 -30.13 6.70 9.72
N LEU A 177 -29.71 7.28 8.60
CA LEU A 177 -28.93 8.53 8.53
C LEU A 177 -29.69 9.69 7.84
N VAL A 178 -31.01 9.57 7.69
CA VAL A 178 -31.85 10.56 6.98
C VAL A 178 -32.11 11.84 7.81
N HIS A 179 -31.73 11.87 9.08
CA HIS A 179 -31.98 13.01 9.96
C HIS A 179 -30.84 14.05 9.86
N GLY A 180 -31.12 15.20 9.24
CA GLY A 180 -30.16 16.29 8.96
C GLY A 180 -29.69 17.11 10.16
N ASP A 181 -29.43 16.47 11.31
CA ASP A 181 -28.85 17.14 12.47
C ASP A 181 -27.32 17.23 12.34
N VAL A 182 -26.82 18.46 12.13
CA VAL A 182 -25.38 18.79 12.03
C VAL A 182 -24.60 18.30 13.26
N SER A 183 -25.22 18.30 14.44
CA SER A 183 -24.60 17.83 15.67
C SER A 183 -24.42 16.31 15.68
N ALA A 184 -25.42 15.57 15.18
CA ALA A 184 -25.38 14.12 15.04
C ALA A 184 -24.33 13.69 14.01
N ASP A 185 -24.25 14.39 12.86
CA ASP A 185 -23.24 14.16 11.84
C ASP A 185 -21.81 14.36 12.36
N ARG A 186 -21.61 15.41 13.17
CA ARG A 186 -20.31 15.66 13.82
C ARG A 186 -19.93 14.53 14.79
N LYS A 187 -20.88 14.08 15.62
CA LYS A 187 -20.66 12.96 16.55
C LYS A 187 -20.38 11.66 15.81
N LEU A 188 -21.10 11.39 14.71
CA LEU A 188 -20.90 10.22 13.87
C LEU A 188 -19.51 10.23 13.22
N PHE A 189 -19.12 11.35 12.64
CA PHE A 189 -17.79 11.50 12.05
C PHE A 189 -16.67 11.33 13.09
N LEU A 190 -16.82 11.89 14.29
CA LEU A 190 -15.85 11.68 15.38
C LEU A 190 -15.73 10.19 15.76
N LYS A 191 -16.85 9.47 15.85
CA LYS A 191 -16.82 8.01 16.09
C LYS A 191 -16.05 7.27 14.99
N TYR A 192 -16.26 7.64 13.73
CA TYR A 192 -15.51 7.08 12.60
C TYR A 192 -14.02 7.38 12.70
N CYS A 193 -13.61 8.61 13.02
CA CYS A 193 -12.20 8.95 13.22
C CYS A 193 -11.56 8.11 14.33
N VAL A 194 -12.23 7.99 15.48
CA VAL A 194 -11.70 7.20 16.60
C VAL A 194 -11.49 5.76 16.15
N ILE A 195 -12.50 5.11 15.57
CA ILE A 195 -12.39 3.72 15.11
C ILE A 195 -11.28 3.55 14.07
N SER A 196 -11.23 4.43 13.06
CA SER A 196 -10.28 4.29 11.95
C SER A 196 -8.83 4.52 12.31
N PHE A 197 -8.55 5.33 13.35
CA PHE A 197 -7.19 5.58 13.80
C PHE A 197 -6.76 4.70 14.97
N THR A 198 -7.69 4.19 15.79
CA THR A 198 -7.33 3.27 16.89
C THR A 198 -7.17 1.84 16.42
N PHE A 199 -8.01 1.36 15.49
CA PHE A 199 -7.93 -0.02 15.00
C PHE A 199 -6.55 -0.39 14.42
N PRO A 200 -5.89 0.46 13.60
CA PRO A 200 -4.55 0.17 13.08
C PRO A 200 -3.46 0.08 14.15
N LEU A 201 -3.67 0.66 15.34
CA LEU A 201 -2.72 0.54 16.45
C LEU A 201 -2.68 -0.87 17.02
N VAL A 202 -3.78 -1.63 16.94
CA VAL A 202 -3.86 -2.99 17.52
C VAL A 202 -2.78 -3.92 16.94
N PRO A 203 -2.70 -4.15 15.62
CA PRO A 203 -1.66 -5.02 15.05
C PRO A 203 -0.25 -4.45 15.19
N VAL A 204 -0.09 -3.11 15.14
CA VAL A 204 1.21 -2.45 15.31
C VAL A 204 1.73 -2.64 16.74
N CYS A 205 0.92 -2.36 17.75
CA CYS A 205 1.26 -2.56 19.15
C CYS A 205 1.47 -4.04 19.47
N ALA A 206 0.65 -4.94 18.92
CA ALA A 206 0.86 -6.38 19.07
C ALA A 206 2.23 -6.81 18.52
N ASN A 207 2.62 -6.32 17.34
CA ASN A 207 3.94 -6.60 16.77
C ASN A 207 5.09 -6.08 17.65
N LEU A 208 4.93 -4.88 18.23
CA LEU A 208 5.93 -4.30 19.14
C LEU A 208 6.02 -5.07 20.47
N VAL A 209 4.89 -5.40 21.09
CA VAL A 209 4.86 -6.15 22.36
C VAL A 209 5.54 -7.52 22.20
N VAL A 210 5.25 -8.23 21.11
CA VAL A 210 5.88 -9.53 20.85
C VAL A 210 7.38 -9.39 20.50
N ALA A 211 7.80 -8.25 19.95
CA ALA A 211 9.21 -7.98 19.71
C ALA A 211 10.02 -7.80 21.01
N GLU A 212 9.40 -7.28 22.06
CA GLU A 212 10.02 -7.08 23.37
C GLU A 212 9.99 -8.34 24.25
N THR A 213 9.10 -9.29 23.96
CA THR A 213 9.18 -10.61 24.61
C THR A 213 10.35 -11.38 24.03
N GLU A 214 11.30 -11.83 24.85
CA GLU A 214 12.51 -12.61 24.49
C GLU A 214 12.19 -14.02 23.91
N LEU A 215 11.16 -14.14 23.06
CA LEU A 215 10.89 -15.31 22.25
C LEU A 215 11.80 -15.25 21.02
N ASP A 216 13.07 -15.57 21.22
CA ASP A 216 14.16 -15.55 20.23
C ASP A 216 13.82 -16.29 18.91
N SER A 217 12.83 -17.18 18.93
CA SER A 217 12.41 -17.97 17.78
C SER A 217 11.50 -17.24 16.77
N LEU A 218 10.88 -16.10 17.13
CA LEU A 218 9.83 -15.48 16.31
C LEU A 218 10.23 -14.18 15.58
N LEU A 219 11.31 -13.51 16.00
CA LEU A 219 11.89 -12.30 15.38
C LEU A 219 10.84 -11.24 14.93
N PHE A 220 9.92 -10.88 15.83
CA PHE A 220 8.95 -9.81 15.59
C PHE A 220 9.61 -8.42 15.65
N GLY A 221 8.89 -7.41 15.15
CA GLY A 221 9.36 -6.03 15.14
C GLY A 221 9.67 -5.48 13.75
N TYR A 222 10.22 -4.26 13.74
CA TYR A 222 10.44 -3.47 12.52
C TYR A 222 11.93 -3.29 12.22
N GLY A 223 12.27 -3.00 10.96
CA GLY A 223 13.65 -2.76 10.53
C GLY A 223 14.37 -3.99 9.98
N GLY A 224 13.65 -4.92 9.33
CA GLY A 224 14.28 -5.99 8.53
C GLY A 224 14.94 -5.47 7.24
N SER A 225 15.41 -6.38 6.37
CA SER A 225 16.16 -6.11 5.12
C SER A 225 15.48 -5.22 4.07
N LYS A 226 14.27 -4.72 4.33
CA LYS A 226 13.55 -3.75 3.48
C LYS A 226 12.87 -2.64 4.28
N CYS A 227 13.33 -2.34 5.50
CA CYS A 227 12.75 -1.33 6.38
C CYS A 227 11.23 -1.48 6.60
N PHE A 228 10.80 -2.72 6.84
CA PHE A 228 9.41 -3.05 7.15
C PHE A 228 9.37 -4.03 8.33
N LEU A 229 8.70 -5.18 8.22
CA LEU A 229 8.73 -6.22 9.26
C LEU A 229 9.98 -7.11 9.14
N LYS A 230 10.51 -7.55 10.29
CA LYS A 230 11.67 -8.45 10.39
C LYS A 230 11.34 -9.89 10.00
N SER A 231 10.20 -10.41 10.46
CA SER A 231 9.80 -11.80 10.26
C SER A 231 8.69 -11.95 9.21
N PRO A 232 8.78 -12.92 8.27
CA PRO A 232 7.70 -13.26 7.35
C PRO A 232 6.42 -13.67 8.09
N LEU A 233 6.54 -14.35 9.23
CA LEU A 233 5.41 -14.76 10.06
C LEU A 233 4.71 -13.53 10.67
N ALA A 234 5.49 -12.55 11.16
CA ALA A 234 4.94 -11.28 11.63
C ALA A 234 4.21 -10.53 10.50
N LEU A 235 4.76 -10.52 9.29
CA LEU A 235 4.13 -9.92 8.11
C LEU A 235 2.77 -10.58 7.79
N ILE A 236 2.69 -11.91 7.82
CA ILE A 236 1.44 -12.62 7.54
C ILE A 236 0.39 -12.33 8.64
N ILE A 237 0.76 -12.48 9.91
CA ILE A 237 -0.19 -12.40 11.03
C ILE A 237 -0.63 -10.96 11.30
N THR A 238 0.29 -10.00 11.28
CA THR A 238 0.01 -8.63 11.73
C THR A 238 -0.34 -7.68 10.59
N PHE A 239 0.03 -8.00 9.34
CA PHE A 239 -0.22 -7.13 8.19
C PHE A 239 -1.18 -7.75 7.17
N ILE A 240 -0.85 -8.90 6.58
CA ILE A 240 -1.67 -9.52 5.52
C ILE A 240 -3.02 -9.99 6.05
N SER A 241 -3.05 -10.74 7.15
CA SER A 241 -4.29 -11.31 7.70
C SER A 241 -5.33 -10.23 8.07
N PRO A 242 -4.96 -9.13 8.78
CA PRO A 242 -5.87 -8.01 9.02
C PRO A 242 -6.38 -7.35 7.74
N ILE A 243 -5.57 -7.25 6.70
CA ILE A 243 -5.99 -6.71 5.41
C ILE A 243 -7.02 -7.63 4.75
N ILE A 244 -6.78 -8.93 4.71
CA ILE A 244 -7.72 -9.92 4.15
C ILE A 244 -9.07 -9.82 4.86
N LEU A 245 -9.08 -9.80 6.19
CA LEU A 245 -10.33 -9.67 6.97
C LEU A 245 -11.10 -8.38 6.64
N GLN A 246 -10.40 -7.27 6.46
CA GLN A 246 -11.02 -6.00 6.09
C GLN A 246 -11.55 -5.99 4.66
N VAL A 247 -10.82 -6.60 3.72
CA VAL A 247 -11.29 -6.77 2.34
C VAL A 247 -12.56 -7.62 2.32
N LEU A 248 -12.58 -8.75 3.04
CA LEU A 248 -13.76 -9.62 3.17
C LEU A 248 -14.96 -8.86 3.76
N PHE A 249 -14.75 -8.14 4.87
CA PHE A 249 -15.78 -7.30 5.46
C PHE A 249 -16.37 -6.32 4.44
N ASN A 250 -15.52 -5.62 3.70
CA ASN A 250 -15.98 -4.68 2.70
C ASN A 250 -16.78 -5.36 1.58
N VAL A 251 -16.32 -6.49 1.06
CA VAL A 251 -17.01 -7.25 0.01
C VAL A 251 -18.42 -7.64 0.47
N ILE A 252 -18.57 -8.11 1.71
CA ILE A 252 -19.87 -8.49 2.29
C ILE A 252 -20.79 -7.26 2.38
N MET A 253 -20.33 -6.19 3.04
CA MET A 253 -21.12 -4.97 3.24
C MET A 253 -21.55 -4.34 1.92
N PHE A 254 -20.64 -4.35 0.96
CA PHE A 254 -20.87 -3.83 -0.38
C PHE A 254 -21.88 -4.67 -1.16
N SER A 255 -21.75 -6.00 -1.14
CA SER A 255 -22.67 -6.91 -1.82
C SER A 255 -24.10 -6.74 -1.31
N ILE A 256 -24.29 -6.62 0.00
CA ILE A 256 -25.60 -6.35 0.61
C ILE A 256 -26.14 -5.00 0.15
N THR A 257 -25.32 -3.95 0.20
CA THR A 257 -25.72 -2.59 -0.20
C THR A 257 -26.11 -2.53 -1.68
N PHE A 258 -25.29 -3.13 -2.56
CA PHE A 258 -25.53 -3.20 -3.99
C PHE A 258 -26.82 -3.96 -4.33
N HIS A 259 -27.03 -5.12 -3.69
CA HIS A 259 -28.22 -5.92 -3.89
C HIS A 259 -29.49 -5.15 -3.50
N PHE A 260 -29.47 -4.49 -2.33
CA PHE A 260 -30.59 -3.69 -1.86
C PHE A 260 -30.93 -2.55 -2.82
N ILE A 261 -29.91 -1.81 -3.30
CA ILE A 261 -30.08 -0.70 -4.24
C ILE A 261 -30.67 -1.18 -5.57
N ARG A 262 -30.19 -2.30 -6.10
CA ARG A 262 -30.69 -2.85 -7.38
C ARG A 262 -32.15 -3.28 -7.28
N ASN A 263 -32.57 -3.76 -6.12
CA ASN A 263 -33.91 -4.31 -5.91
C ASN A 263 -34.92 -3.30 -5.36
N THR A 264 -34.47 -2.10 -4.94
CA THR A 264 -35.36 -1.08 -4.38
C THR A 264 -35.65 0.02 -5.42
N PRO A 265 -36.85 0.07 -6.01
CA PRO A 265 -37.20 1.06 -7.03
C PRO A 265 -37.28 2.50 -6.49
N LYS A 266 -37.23 2.71 -5.16
CA LYS A 266 -37.33 4.02 -4.50
C LYS A 266 -36.04 4.84 -4.43
N VAL A 267 -34.88 4.32 -4.84
CA VAL A 267 -33.64 5.14 -5.00
C VAL A 267 -33.75 5.92 -6.32
N GLN A 268 -34.71 6.87 -6.36
CA GLN A 268 -35.19 7.54 -7.57
C GLN A 268 -34.46 8.84 -7.91
N SER A 269 -33.51 9.31 -7.09
CA SER A 269 -32.69 10.48 -7.45
C SER A 269 -31.46 10.06 -8.28
N SER A 270 -31.28 10.69 -9.45
CA SER A 270 -30.11 10.47 -10.32
C SER A 270 -28.78 10.79 -9.61
N LYS A 271 -28.83 11.64 -8.58
CA LYS A 271 -27.70 12.05 -7.74
C LYS A 271 -27.22 10.91 -6.83
N GLU A 272 -28.12 10.24 -6.12
CA GLU A 272 -27.78 9.12 -5.23
C GLU A 272 -27.20 7.93 -6.01
N ARG A 273 -27.78 7.59 -7.17
CA ARG A 273 -27.24 6.53 -8.05
C ARG A 273 -25.84 6.85 -8.58
N ASN A 274 -25.57 8.11 -8.89
CA ASN A 274 -24.28 8.52 -9.45
C ASN A 274 -23.19 8.55 -8.38
N ASP A 275 -23.49 9.06 -7.18
CA ASP A 275 -22.58 9.01 -6.03
C ASP A 275 -22.27 7.54 -5.68
N LEU A 276 -23.29 6.67 -5.69
CA LEU A 276 -23.14 5.22 -5.49
C LEU A 276 -22.26 4.55 -6.56
N SER A 277 -22.43 4.88 -7.84
CA SER A 277 -21.61 4.33 -8.92
C SER A 277 -20.13 4.70 -8.79
N ILE A 278 -19.84 5.91 -8.33
CA ILE A 278 -18.49 6.38 -8.05
C ILE A 278 -17.87 5.56 -6.91
N PHE A 279 -18.55 5.46 -5.78
CA PHE A 279 -18.11 4.64 -4.65
C PHE A 279 -17.94 3.17 -5.04
N PHE A 280 -18.82 2.62 -5.88
CA PHE A 280 -18.75 1.26 -6.40
C PHE A 280 -17.48 1.00 -7.20
N LYS A 281 -17.18 1.88 -8.17
CA LYS A 281 -15.96 1.77 -8.99
C LYS A 281 -14.69 1.79 -8.15
N LEU A 282 -14.65 2.67 -7.15
CA LEU A 282 -13.49 2.82 -6.28
C LEU A 282 -13.31 1.68 -5.31
N PHE A 283 -14.41 1.14 -4.79
CA PHE A 283 -14.35 -0.01 -3.91
C PHE A 283 -13.79 -1.23 -4.65
N ILE A 284 -14.30 -1.51 -5.86
CA ILE A 284 -13.77 -2.59 -6.70
C ILE A 284 -12.30 -2.35 -6.99
N LEU A 285 -11.92 -1.13 -7.38
CA LEU A 285 -10.55 -0.81 -7.74
C LEU A 285 -9.58 -0.97 -6.55
N THR A 286 -10.01 -0.58 -5.34
CA THR A 286 -9.22 -0.76 -4.11
C THR A 286 -9.18 -2.23 -3.68
N GLY A 287 -10.30 -2.97 -3.74
CA GLY A 287 -10.33 -4.39 -3.37
C GLY A 287 -9.53 -5.28 -4.33
N VAL A 288 -9.72 -5.09 -5.64
CA VAL A 288 -9.07 -5.88 -6.69
C VAL A 288 -7.55 -5.64 -6.71
N SER A 289 -7.10 -4.38 -6.55
CA SER A 289 -5.66 -4.07 -6.49
C SER A 289 -4.95 -4.84 -5.39
N TRP A 290 -5.56 -4.91 -4.21
CA TRP A 290 -4.98 -5.63 -3.09
C TRP A 290 -5.05 -7.15 -3.19
N VAL A 291 -6.08 -7.70 -3.83
CA VAL A 291 -6.08 -9.13 -4.20
C VAL A 291 -4.88 -9.43 -5.10
N PHE A 292 -4.62 -8.59 -6.11
CA PHE A 292 -3.45 -8.76 -6.97
C PHE A 292 -2.13 -8.66 -6.21
N VAL A 293 -1.99 -7.70 -5.29
CA VAL A 293 -0.79 -7.54 -4.44
C VAL A 293 -0.57 -8.75 -3.53
N ILE A 294 -1.63 -9.30 -2.95
CA ILE A 294 -1.55 -10.47 -2.08
C ILE A 294 -1.14 -11.70 -2.90
N VAL A 295 -1.78 -11.93 -4.06
CA VAL A 295 -1.44 -13.05 -4.96
C VAL A 295 0.02 -12.95 -5.42
N ASP A 296 0.47 -11.76 -5.82
CA ASP A 296 1.87 -11.52 -6.17
C ASP A 296 2.85 -11.82 -5.01
N GLY A 297 2.44 -11.53 -3.77
CA GLY A 297 3.23 -11.85 -2.59
C GLY A 297 3.34 -13.35 -2.27
N PHE A 298 2.44 -14.19 -2.79
CA PHE A 298 2.44 -15.64 -2.57
C PHE A 298 2.98 -16.45 -3.77
N PHE A 299 3.01 -15.89 -4.97
CA PHE A 299 3.42 -16.58 -6.20
C PHE A 299 4.50 -15.80 -6.97
N GLU A 300 5.61 -16.45 -7.32
CA GLU A 300 6.68 -15.87 -8.17
C GLU A 300 6.27 -15.79 -9.66
N VAL A 301 5.28 -14.96 -10.02
CA VAL A 301 4.74 -14.88 -11.40
C VAL A 301 4.81 -13.49 -12.04
N SER A 302 5.80 -13.32 -12.93
CA SER A 302 6.20 -12.09 -13.62
C SER A 302 5.10 -11.19 -14.25
N PRO A 303 4.05 -11.69 -14.95
CA PRO A 303 3.06 -10.81 -15.58
C PRO A 303 2.04 -10.20 -14.59
N PHE A 304 1.72 -10.90 -13.50
CA PHE A 304 0.77 -10.39 -12.50
C PHE A 304 1.41 -9.31 -11.63
N THR A 305 2.72 -9.40 -11.37
CA THR A 305 3.51 -8.39 -10.65
C THR A 305 3.41 -7.01 -11.29
N PHE A 306 3.56 -6.94 -12.62
CA PHE A 306 3.53 -5.67 -13.34
C PHE A 306 2.15 -5.01 -13.30
N LEU A 307 1.08 -5.80 -13.51
CA LEU A 307 -0.30 -5.33 -13.41
C LEU A 307 -0.63 -4.89 -11.98
N ALA A 308 -0.29 -5.70 -10.97
CA ALA A 308 -0.49 -5.39 -9.56
C ALA A 308 0.20 -4.07 -9.19
N THR A 309 1.43 -3.89 -9.67
CA THR A 309 2.25 -2.69 -9.44
C THR A 309 1.63 -1.45 -10.07
N ILE A 310 1.21 -1.52 -11.34
CA ILE A 310 0.60 -0.37 -12.02
C ILE A 310 -0.72 0.01 -11.37
N ILE A 311 -1.60 -0.95 -11.11
CA ILE A 311 -2.94 -0.69 -10.56
C ILE A 311 -2.80 -0.11 -9.14
N SER A 312 -1.97 -0.73 -8.30
CA SER A 312 -1.78 -0.32 -6.90
C SER A 312 -0.98 0.97 -6.79
N GLY A 313 0.05 1.13 -7.63
CA GLY A 313 0.85 2.35 -7.73
C GLY A 313 0.05 3.54 -8.23
N SER A 314 -0.93 3.33 -9.12
CA SER A 314 -1.77 4.39 -9.71
C SER A 314 -3.10 4.63 -8.96
N LEU A 315 -3.29 4.00 -7.80
CA LEU A 315 -4.54 4.07 -7.02
C LEU A 315 -5.00 5.51 -6.75
N GLY A 316 -4.06 6.43 -6.47
CA GLY A 316 -4.33 7.84 -6.26
C GLY A 316 -4.88 8.57 -7.48
N MET A 317 -4.40 8.23 -8.67
CA MET A 317 -4.92 8.77 -9.94
C MET A 317 -6.38 8.33 -10.16
N PHE A 318 -6.68 7.05 -9.91
CA PHE A 318 -8.05 6.55 -10.05
C PHE A 318 -9.02 7.18 -9.05
N ILE A 319 -8.56 7.45 -7.82
CA ILE A 319 -9.33 8.19 -6.81
C ILE A 319 -9.65 9.60 -7.31
N PHE A 320 -8.66 10.32 -7.83
CA PHE A 320 -8.86 11.67 -8.37
C PHE A 320 -9.85 11.66 -9.54
N ILE A 321 -9.69 10.77 -10.51
CA ILE A 321 -10.60 10.66 -11.65
C ILE A 321 -12.04 10.39 -11.18
N SER A 322 -12.21 9.52 -10.19
CA SER A 322 -13.53 9.10 -9.73
C SER A 322 -14.27 10.19 -8.95
N TYR A 323 -13.59 10.89 -8.02
CA TYR A 323 -14.24 11.89 -7.16
C TYR A 323 -14.14 13.32 -7.66
N ILE A 324 -13.04 13.69 -8.31
CA ILE A 324 -12.77 15.07 -8.71
C ILE A 324 -13.16 15.33 -10.16
N CYS A 325 -12.90 14.40 -11.08
CA CYS A 325 -13.18 14.58 -12.51
C CYS A 325 -14.68 14.48 -12.86
N HIS A 326 -15.56 14.93 -11.98
CA HIS A 326 -16.99 14.98 -12.19
C HIS A 326 -17.45 16.38 -12.60
N LYS A 327 -18.38 16.48 -13.58
CA LYS A 327 -18.91 17.77 -14.09
C LYS A 327 -19.43 18.69 -12.97
N LYS A 328 -19.94 18.12 -11.88
CA LYS A 328 -20.40 18.87 -10.69
C LYS A 328 -19.23 19.60 -9.99
N VAL A 329 -18.11 18.92 -9.77
CA VAL A 329 -16.94 19.46 -9.06
C VAL A 329 -16.30 20.58 -9.89
N PHE A 330 -16.14 20.37 -11.21
CA PHE A 330 -15.63 21.41 -12.10
C PHE A 330 -16.51 22.68 -12.11
N ARG A 331 -17.84 22.53 -12.06
CA ARG A 331 -18.75 23.68 -11.95
C ARG A 331 -18.56 24.44 -10.64
N LEU A 332 -18.45 23.74 -9.52
CA LEU A 332 -18.19 24.35 -8.21
C LEU A 332 -16.84 25.07 -8.18
N LEU A 333 -15.80 24.45 -8.73
CA LEU A 333 -14.46 25.04 -8.84
C LEU A 333 -14.47 26.31 -9.70
N SER A 334 -15.10 26.25 -10.88
CA SER A 334 -15.23 27.40 -11.79
C SER A 334 -16.00 28.56 -11.13
N HIS A 335 -17.09 28.26 -10.41
CA HIS A 335 -17.85 29.27 -9.69
C HIS A 335 -17.02 29.95 -8.60
N ARG A 336 -16.28 29.17 -7.80
CA ARG A 336 -15.40 29.70 -6.74
C ARG A 336 -14.23 30.52 -7.32
N LEU A 337 -13.62 30.08 -8.42
CA LEU A 337 -12.57 30.85 -9.11
C LEU A 337 -13.11 32.17 -9.68
N ARG A 338 -14.30 32.16 -10.29
CA ARG A 338 -14.97 33.38 -10.78
C ARG A 338 -15.36 34.34 -9.66
N SER A 339 -15.87 33.81 -8.54
CA SER A 339 -16.22 34.61 -7.36
C SER A 339 -14.97 35.24 -6.71
N SER A 340 -13.89 34.46 -6.56
CA SER A 340 -12.59 34.96 -6.05
C SER A 340 -12.01 36.07 -6.93
N ASN A 341 -12.13 35.95 -8.26
CA ASN A 341 -11.70 37.00 -9.18
C ASN A 341 -12.56 38.27 -9.05
N LYS A 342 -13.89 38.15 -8.86
CA LYS A 342 -14.74 39.32 -8.58
C LYS A 342 -14.32 40.01 -7.27
N THR A 343 -14.10 39.26 -6.18
CA THR A 343 -13.67 39.83 -4.89
C THR A 343 -12.30 40.52 -4.97
N LYS A 344 -11.35 39.98 -5.76
CA LYS A 344 -10.07 40.66 -6.02
C LYS A 344 -10.22 41.97 -6.80
N THR A 345 -11.16 42.05 -7.74
CA THR A 345 -11.43 43.30 -8.47
C THR A 345 -12.02 44.39 -7.56
N TYR A 346 -12.89 44.04 -6.60
CA TYR A 346 -13.43 45.03 -5.64
C TYR A 346 -12.40 45.52 -4.59
N LEU A 347 -11.45 44.68 -4.19
CA LEU A 347 -10.35 45.09 -3.30
C LEU A 347 -9.32 46.01 -3.98
N SER A 348 -9.14 45.90 -5.30
CA SER A 348 -8.27 46.80 -6.06
C SER A 348 -8.87 48.21 -6.22
N THR A 349 -10.20 48.35 -6.19
CA THR A 349 -10.89 49.64 -6.27
C THR A 349 -11.09 50.33 -4.90
N SER A 350 -10.91 49.61 -3.79
CA SER A 350 -11.16 50.12 -2.42
C SER A 350 -9.91 50.55 -1.65
N LYS A 351 -8.74 50.64 -2.29
CA LYS A 351 -7.46 51.02 -1.64
C LYS A 351 -7.35 52.51 -1.23
N THR A 352 -8.46 53.26 -1.14
CA THR A 352 -8.44 54.66 -0.72
C THR A 352 -9.05 54.96 0.65
N HIS A 353 -9.65 54.03 1.40
CA HIS A 353 -10.12 54.38 2.75
C HIS A 353 -10.19 53.21 3.76
N VAL A 354 -9.42 53.41 4.86
CA VAL A 354 -9.71 53.05 6.26
C VAL A 354 -9.20 51.71 6.84
N ASN A 355 -8.77 51.88 8.09
CA ASN A 355 -7.95 51.10 9.01
C ASN A 355 -8.67 49.92 9.71
N SER A 356 -7.87 48.92 10.10
CA SER A 356 -7.99 47.97 11.23
C SER A 356 -9.31 47.21 11.51
N ASN A 357 -9.29 45.87 11.36
CA ASN A 357 -9.49 44.92 12.47
C ASN A 357 -9.34 43.43 12.06
N SER A 358 -8.47 42.72 12.77
CA SER A 358 -8.08 41.32 12.56
C SER A 358 -9.06 40.33 13.21
N LYS A 359 -10.25 40.14 12.63
CA LYS A 359 -11.18 39.03 12.93
C LYS A 359 -11.79 38.36 11.68
N THR A 360 -11.30 38.68 10.49
CA THR A 360 -11.97 38.42 9.21
C THR A 360 -11.72 37.04 8.60
N SER A 361 -10.67 36.32 9.01
CA SER A 361 -10.25 35.07 8.34
C SER A 361 -11.16 33.85 8.60
N ASN A 362 -11.78 33.76 9.79
CA ASN A 362 -12.70 32.67 10.12
C ASN A 362 -14.14 32.96 9.66
N ILE A 363 -14.53 34.24 9.61
CA ILE A 363 -15.86 34.66 9.15
C ILE A 363 -15.96 34.57 7.63
N GLU A 364 -14.89 34.82 6.87
CA GLU A 364 -14.88 34.64 5.41
C GLU A 364 -14.92 33.16 5.00
N LYS A 365 -14.22 32.27 5.72
CA LYS A 365 -14.35 30.81 5.51
C LYS A 365 -15.77 30.33 5.83
N ALA A 366 -16.40 30.85 6.88
CA ALA A 366 -17.78 30.54 7.24
C ALA A 366 -18.79 31.10 6.21
N LYS A 367 -18.65 32.35 5.76
CA LYS A 367 -19.50 32.96 4.72
C LYS A 367 -19.38 32.24 3.38
N SER A 368 -18.18 31.83 2.99
CA SER A 368 -17.94 31.07 1.76
C SER A 368 -18.53 29.66 1.78
N CYS A 369 -18.67 29.03 2.95
CA CYS A 369 -19.38 27.74 3.04
C CYS A 369 -20.91 27.89 3.00
N ILE A 370 -21.47 29.03 3.44
CA ILE A 370 -22.93 29.26 3.47
C ILE A 370 -23.48 29.57 2.07
N THR A 371 -22.68 30.18 1.19
CA THR A 371 -23.10 30.54 -0.18
C THR A 371 -23.01 29.39 -1.20
N GLU A 372 -22.54 28.21 -0.80
CA GLU A 372 -22.39 27.03 -1.67
C GLU A 372 -23.51 25.96 -1.48
N ILE A 373 -24.43 26.18 -0.52
CA ILE A 373 -25.66 25.38 -0.34
C ILE A 373 -26.79 26.08 -1.10
#